data_AF-A0A101VST4-F1
#
_entry.id   AF-A0A101VST4-F1
#
_cell.length_a   1.000
_cell.length_b   1.000
_cell.length_c   1.000
_cell.angle_alpha   90.00
_cell.angle_beta   90.00
_cell.angle_gamma   90.00
#
_symmetry.space_group_name_H-M   'P 1'
#
loop_
_entity.id
_entity.type
_entity.pdbx_description
1 polymer ?
#
loop_
_entity_poly.entity_id
_entity_poly.type
_entity_poly.pdbx_seq_one_letter_code
_entity_poly.pdbx_strand_id
1 'polypeptide(L)'
;MANSNSTANDIQRVAHVLGQESPAITVAPLDAVDTAIDRPAYTDQPNLPYLSEVGVENGNYVLFVGTIEPRKNHLLAFDAWEKLIRERGAVDTPQLVCVGGSGWRNTAIVSRLQDSEKLRSKVILLQGVSDEELDQLYSGCRFSLYPSRYEGWGLPVTESLAKGKLPLVARVSSLPEAGGDFAEYFDLDDDDDFFRKLNLLIDDDAYLASKELAITTGFQPRSWAEITQQIITCALSTPLKSLEGMALQRMPYGTFIRFAREPSGLAATGIASGEGFRVGQGWGDLDENCAWFAGNGAAIVTFRTPPEAIADPAGCRVAALVRANAQPALNGAFGNEAAISSIGLSVKLGSRTFGPYVIEAGRERWLEIQIEADVVRSGELKLGFVAASLEGDRCRSSAAGLVGMYVHGPNDRDSTEKFYRGVALDAVRYSGLPQRLIHEELQLADIKSLPAILVHAMESERPHE
;
A
#
# COMPACT_ATOMS: atom_id res chain seq x y z
N MET A 1 11.27 -1.90 -13.48
CA MET A 1 10.96 -0.60 -14.12
C MET A 1 10.54 0.40 -13.05
N ALA A 2 10.70 1.69 -13.31
CA ALA A 2 10.25 2.77 -12.43
C ALA A 2 9.52 3.85 -13.23
N ASN A 3 8.63 4.60 -12.58
CA ASN A 3 7.89 5.71 -13.18
C ASN A 3 8.66 7.04 -13.16
N SER A 4 9.77 7.13 -12.45
CA SER A 4 10.64 8.31 -12.37
C SER A 4 12.08 7.90 -12.08
N ASN A 5 13.03 8.80 -12.34
CA ASN A 5 14.41 8.63 -11.91
C ASN A 5 14.52 8.69 -10.38
N SER A 6 13.71 9.52 -9.70
CA SER A 6 13.62 9.54 -8.25
C SER A 6 13.30 8.15 -7.69
N THR A 7 12.23 7.51 -8.19
CA THR A 7 11.85 6.15 -7.77
C THR A 7 12.96 5.14 -8.11
N ALA A 8 13.60 5.26 -9.28
CA ALA A 8 14.72 4.38 -9.63
C ALA A 8 15.90 4.51 -8.66
N ASN A 9 16.27 5.75 -8.31
CA ASN A 9 17.33 6.06 -7.36
C ASN A 9 16.99 5.54 -5.96
N ASP A 10 15.73 5.62 -5.53
CA ASP A 10 15.29 5.10 -4.23
C ASP A 10 15.38 3.56 -4.18
N ILE A 11 14.98 2.87 -5.25
CA ILE A 11 15.16 1.41 -5.36
C ILE A 11 16.64 1.04 -5.30
N GLN A 12 17.51 1.77 -6.00
CA GLN A 12 18.96 1.54 -5.95
C GLN A 12 19.53 1.77 -4.56
N ARG A 13 19.09 2.83 -3.87
CA ARG A 13 19.50 3.13 -2.48
C ARG A 13 19.08 2.02 -1.53
N VAL A 14 17.85 1.54 -1.65
CA VAL A 14 17.34 0.41 -0.85
C VAL A 14 18.14 -0.86 -1.13
N ALA A 15 18.40 -1.19 -2.40
CA ALA A 15 19.21 -2.35 -2.76
C ALA A 15 20.60 -2.29 -2.11
N HIS A 16 21.25 -1.13 -2.15
CA HIS A 16 22.53 -0.92 -1.50
C HIS A 16 22.47 -1.13 0.03
N VAL A 17 21.47 -0.54 0.71
CA VAL A 17 21.27 -0.70 2.15
C VAL A 17 21.04 -2.16 2.54
N LEU A 18 20.34 -2.92 1.68
CA LEU A 18 20.06 -4.35 1.90
C LEU A 18 21.19 -5.28 1.45
N GLY A 19 22.33 -4.75 0.98
CA GLY A 19 23.44 -5.55 0.46
C GLY A 19 23.08 -6.39 -0.78
N GLN A 20 22.05 -5.96 -1.54
CA GLN A 20 21.60 -6.61 -2.76
C GLN A 20 22.26 -5.97 -3.98
N GLU A 21 22.42 -6.74 -5.05
CA GLU A 21 22.81 -6.18 -6.35
C GLU A 21 21.77 -5.17 -6.82
N SER A 22 22.22 -3.97 -7.23
CA SER A 22 21.32 -2.95 -7.78
C SER A 22 20.70 -3.47 -9.08
N PRO A 23 19.36 -3.54 -9.18
CA PRO A 23 18.73 -3.98 -10.41
C PRO A 23 18.98 -2.96 -11.53
N ALA A 24 19.06 -3.44 -12.77
CA ALA A 24 18.90 -2.57 -13.92
C ALA A 24 17.46 -2.04 -13.94
N ILE A 25 17.28 -0.72 -13.86
CA ILE A 25 15.97 -0.09 -13.82
C ILE A 25 15.79 0.77 -15.06
N THR A 26 14.86 0.38 -15.91
CA THR A 26 14.37 1.25 -16.97
C THR A 26 13.29 2.18 -16.41
N VAL A 27 13.44 3.47 -16.68
CA VAL A 27 12.47 4.51 -16.31
C VAL A 27 11.50 4.73 -17.45
N ALA A 28 10.21 4.65 -17.15
CA ALA A 28 9.11 5.00 -18.05
C ALA A 28 8.31 6.13 -17.39
N PRO A 29 8.67 7.40 -17.66
CA PRO A 29 7.97 8.56 -17.10
C PRO A 29 6.48 8.51 -17.41
N LEU A 30 5.65 8.75 -16.40
CA LEU A 30 4.21 8.92 -16.60
C LEU A 30 3.92 10.32 -17.13
N ASP A 31 2.69 10.54 -17.53
CA ASP A 31 2.15 11.84 -17.89
C ASP A 31 0.62 11.73 -17.80
N ALA A 32 -0.10 12.82 -18.00
CA ALA A 32 -1.50 12.91 -17.65
C ALA A 32 -2.46 13.17 -18.82
N VAL A 33 -2.10 12.78 -20.05
CA VAL A 33 -2.97 13.05 -21.21
C VAL A 33 -3.52 11.78 -21.81
N ASP A 34 -4.85 11.63 -21.71
CA ASP A 34 -5.61 10.89 -22.70
C ASP A 34 -5.77 11.80 -23.92
N THR A 35 -5.35 11.31 -25.08
CA THR A 35 -5.39 12.02 -26.38
C THR A 35 -6.79 12.49 -26.79
N ALA A 36 -7.83 12.11 -26.05
CA ALA A 36 -9.20 12.54 -26.25
C ALA A 36 -9.50 13.95 -25.72
N ILE A 37 -8.65 14.53 -24.89
CA ILE A 37 -8.80 15.92 -24.46
C ILE A 37 -8.11 16.78 -25.52
N ASP A 38 -8.84 17.10 -26.60
CA ASP A 38 -8.58 18.31 -27.37
C ASP A 38 -8.30 19.41 -26.35
N ARG A 39 -7.10 20.00 -26.35
CA ARG A 39 -6.86 21.26 -25.62
C ARG A 39 -8.03 22.14 -26.02
N PRO A 40 -9.01 22.43 -25.13
CA PRO A 40 -10.12 23.25 -25.56
C PRO A 40 -9.47 24.52 -26.07
N ALA A 41 -9.77 24.87 -27.33
CA ALA A 41 -9.33 26.14 -27.87
C ALA A 41 -9.67 27.17 -26.80
N TYR A 42 -8.65 27.88 -26.29
CA TYR A 42 -8.82 28.82 -25.18
C TYR A 42 -9.94 29.77 -25.58
N THR A 43 -11.15 29.52 -25.10
CA THR A 43 -12.28 30.40 -25.32
C THR A 43 -12.18 31.44 -24.24
N ASP A 44 -12.38 32.71 -24.60
CA ASP A 44 -12.24 33.82 -23.65
C ASP A 44 -13.19 33.67 -22.42
N GLN A 45 -14.20 32.79 -22.50
CA GLN A 45 -15.05 32.38 -21.39
C GLN A 45 -15.45 30.90 -21.51
N PRO A 46 -14.73 29.96 -20.86
CA PRO A 46 -15.19 28.58 -20.77
C PRO A 46 -16.48 28.50 -19.93
N ASN A 47 -17.45 27.72 -20.39
CA ASN A 47 -18.63 27.41 -19.58
C ASN A 47 -18.25 26.38 -18.51
N LEU A 48 -18.16 26.80 -17.26
CA LEU A 48 -17.72 25.98 -16.12
C LEU A 48 -18.84 25.85 -15.07
N PRO A 49 -19.95 25.15 -15.40
CA PRO A 49 -21.13 25.08 -14.53
C PRO A 49 -20.82 24.49 -13.14
N TYR A 50 -19.91 23.52 -13.06
CA TYR A 50 -19.56 22.86 -11.80
C TYR A 50 -18.99 23.83 -10.76
N LEU A 51 -18.25 24.86 -11.18
CA LEU A 51 -17.71 25.87 -10.25
C LEU A 51 -18.82 26.57 -9.46
N SER A 52 -19.94 26.87 -10.14
CA SER A 52 -21.09 27.49 -9.50
C SER A 52 -21.78 26.52 -8.53
N GLU A 53 -21.81 25.22 -8.85
CA GLU A 53 -22.38 24.19 -7.98
C GLU A 53 -21.60 24.03 -6.67
N VAL A 54 -20.26 24.14 -6.73
CA VAL A 54 -19.39 24.04 -5.55
C VAL A 54 -19.09 25.38 -4.87
N GLY A 55 -19.67 26.48 -5.35
CA GLY A 55 -19.53 27.81 -4.74
C GLY A 55 -18.14 28.44 -4.92
N VAL A 56 -17.53 28.22 -6.08
CA VAL A 56 -16.19 28.69 -6.45
C VAL A 56 -16.26 29.63 -7.65
N GLU A 57 -15.47 30.70 -7.62
CA GLU A 57 -15.39 31.69 -8.71
C GLU A 57 -14.20 31.39 -9.64
N ASN A 58 -14.43 31.47 -10.96
CA ASN A 58 -13.38 31.28 -11.96
C ASN A 58 -12.21 32.27 -11.77
N GLY A 59 -10.98 31.75 -11.73
CA GLY A 59 -9.75 32.53 -11.54
C GLY A 59 -9.47 32.99 -10.11
N ASN A 60 -10.35 32.68 -9.14
CA ASN A 60 -10.26 33.20 -7.77
C ASN A 60 -10.08 32.09 -6.70
N TYR A 61 -9.40 31.00 -7.07
CA TYR A 61 -9.05 29.92 -6.16
C TYR A 61 -7.77 29.20 -6.57
N VAL A 62 -7.15 28.56 -5.59
CA VAL A 62 -6.02 27.66 -5.79
C VAL A 62 -6.52 26.23 -5.68
N LEU A 63 -6.18 25.40 -6.66
CA LEU A 63 -6.58 24.00 -6.71
C LEU A 63 -5.51 23.11 -6.08
N PHE A 64 -5.91 22.18 -5.22
CA PHE A 64 -5.05 21.17 -4.63
C PHE A 64 -5.67 19.79 -4.84
N VAL A 65 -5.14 19.04 -5.81
CA VAL A 65 -5.62 17.68 -6.12
C VAL A 65 -4.75 16.62 -5.46
N GLY A 66 -5.37 15.76 -4.66
CA GLY A 66 -4.73 14.62 -4.03
C GLY A 66 -5.53 14.04 -2.86
N THR A 67 -5.38 12.74 -2.61
CA THR A 67 -5.95 12.08 -1.43
C THR A 67 -5.61 12.84 -0.15
N ILE A 68 -6.57 13.01 0.75
CA ILE A 68 -6.37 13.72 2.02
C ILE A 68 -5.55 12.84 2.97
N GLU A 69 -4.22 13.00 2.93
CA GLU A 69 -3.25 12.24 3.74
C GLU A 69 -2.02 13.10 4.09
N PRO A 70 -1.25 12.72 5.15
CA PRO A 70 -0.07 13.48 5.59
C PRO A 70 1.00 13.70 4.52
N ARG A 71 1.21 12.72 3.64
CA ARG A 71 2.23 12.79 2.59
C ARG A 71 1.99 13.94 1.61
N LYS A 72 0.73 14.25 1.31
CA LYS A 72 0.33 15.38 0.44
C LYS A 72 0.54 16.74 1.12
N ASN A 73 0.71 16.76 2.45
CA ASN A 73 1.07 17.94 3.24
C ASN A 73 -0.01 19.05 3.30
N HIS A 74 -1.28 18.66 3.43
CA HIS A 74 -2.42 19.58 3.60
C HIS A 74 -2.22 20.59 4.74
N LEU A 75 -1.53 20.19 5.82
CA LEU A 75 -1.26 21.08 6.95
C LEU A 75 -0.42 22.29 6.55
N LEU A 76 0.59 22.13 5.69
CA LEU A 76 1.39 23.26 5.19
C LEU A 76 0.53 24.25 4.40
N ALA A 77 -0.38 23.75 3.57
CA ALA A 77 -1.33 24.60 2.86
C ALA A 77 -2.25 25.34 3.84
N PHE A 78 -2.76 24.67 4.88
CA PHE A 78 -3.61 25.32 5.88
C PHE A 78 -2.87 26.40 6.67
N ASP A 79 -1.62 26.14 7.05
CA ASP A 79 -0.79 27.13 7.75
C ASP A 79 -0.55 28.38 6.88
N ALA A 80 -0.29 28.19 5.58
CA ALA A 80 -0.18 29.30 4.63
C ALA A 80 -1.50 30.06 4.46
N TRP A 81 -2.64 29.37 4.38
CA TRP A 81 -3.94 30.04 4.28
C TRP A 81 -4.32 30.81 5.53
N GLU A 82 -4.01 30.33 6.72
CA GLU A 82 -4.20 31.11 7.94
C GLU A 82 -3.29 32.33 7.99
N LYS A 83 -2.05 32.22 7.50
CA LYS A 83 -1.14 33.35 7.37
C LYS A 83 -1.70 34.39 6.40
N LEU A 84 -2.19 33.98 5.23
CA LEU A 84 -2.89 34.87 4.28
C LEU A 84 -4.10 35.56 4.95
N ILE A 85 -5.01 34.80 5.57
CA ILE A 85 -6.20 35.37 6.23
C ILE A 85 -5.81 36.39 7.31
N ARG A 86 -4.72 36.15 8.04
CA ARG A 86 -4.22 37.07 9.06
C ARG A 86 -3.62 38.35 8.47
N GLU A 87 -2.91 38.26 7.35
CA GLU A 87 -2.20 39.39 6.74
C GLU A 87 -3.09 40.27 5.87
N ARG A 88 -4.04 39.68 5.13
CA ARG A 88 -4.92 40.40 4.19
C ARG A 88 -6.41 40.32 4.51
N GLY A 89 -6.80 39.52 5.50
CA GLY A 89 -8.22 39.28 5.80
C GLY A 89 -8.82 38.18 4.91
N ALA A 90 -9.95 37.64 5.36
CA ALA A 90 -10.61 36.55 4.64
C ALA A 90 -11.08 36.99 3.25
N VAL A 91 -11.68 38.17 3.11
CA VAL A 91 -12.25 38.64 1.82
C VAL A 91 -11.22 38.62 0.70
N ASP A 92 -10.02 39.14 0.95
CA ASP A 92 -8.94 39.26 -0.05
C ASP A 92 -8.07 38.00 -0.17
N THR A 93 -8.41 36.93 0.56
CA THR A 93 -7.73 35.62 0.44
C THR A 93 -8.48 34.75 -0.57
N PRO A 94 -7.81 34.13 -1.58
CA PRO A 94 -8.47 33.21 -2.50
C PRO A 94 -8.93 31.94 -1.79
N GLN A 95 -9.93 31.26 -2.34
CA GLN A 95 -10.31 29.94 -1.84
C GLN A 95 -9.20 28.91 -2.10
N LEU A 96 -9.04 27.95 -1.20
CA LEU A 96 -8.29 26.72 -1.42
C LEU A 96 -9.30 25.60 -1.69
N VAL A 97 -9.29 25.04 -2.89
CA VAL A 97 -10.16 23.92 -3.25
C VAL A 97 -9.33 22.65 -3.24
N CYS A 98 -9.52 21.82 -2.21
CA CYS A 98 -8.85 20.52 -2.11
C CYS A 98 -9.76 19.42 -2.66
N VAL A 99 -9.27 18.66 -3.64
CA VAL A 99 -10.01 17.57 -4.27
C VAL A 99 -9.32 16.24 -3.97
N GLY A 100 -10.04 15.34 -3.30
CA GLY A 100 -9.55 13.97 -3.09
C GLY A 100 -10.25 13.24 -1.95
N GLY A 101 -10.29 11.91 -2.06
CA GLY A 101 -10.88 11.05 -1.03
C GLY A 101 -10.09 11.05 0.28
N SER A 102 -10.72 10.52 1.34
CA SER A 102 -10.10 10.32 2.65
C SER A 102 -8.94 9.31 2.58
N GLY A 103 -7.73 9.74 2.91
CA GLY A 103 -6.53 8.88 2.97
C GLY A 103 -6.17 8.44 4.38
N TRP A 104 -5.03 7.75 4.50
CA TRP A 104 -4.52 7.25 5.78
C TRP A 104 -4.07 8.38 6.71
N ARG A 105 -4.17 8.17 8.03
CA ARG A 105 -3.71 9.09 9.11
C ARG A 105 -4.09 10.56 8.92
N ASN A 106 -5.31 10.82 8.45
CA ASN A 106 -5.76 12.17 8.14
C ASN A 106 -6.50 12.88 9.28
N THR A 107 -6.62 12.27 10.46
CA THR A 107 -7.31 12.84 11.63
C THR A 107 -6.85 14.26 11.93
N ALA A 108 -5.54 14.51 11.96
CA ALA A 108 -4.99 15.85 12.22
C ALA A 108 -5.42 16.89 11.16
N ILE A 109 -5.51 16.48 9.89
CA ILE A 109 -5.93 17.35 8.78
C ILE A 109 -7.40 17.73 8.94
N VAL A 110 -8.24 16.75 9.22
CA VAL A 110 -9.70 16.96 9.39
C VAL A 110 -9.98 17.80 10.63
N SER A 111 -9.36 17.48 11.78
CA SER A 111 -9.51 18.24 13.02
C SER A 111 -9.10 19.69 12.84
N ARG A 112 -7.97 19.95 12.15
CA ARG A 112 -7.49 21.32 11.88
C ARG A 112 -8.53 22.20 11.19
N LEU A 113 -9.25 21.64 10.21
CA LEU A 113 -10.33 22.35 9.53
C LEU A 113 -11.56 22.50 10.43
N GLN A 114 -11.96 21.45 11.16
CA GLN A 114 -13.12 21.53 12.06
C GLN A 114 -12.94 22.62 13.12
N ASP A 115 -11.73 22.74 13.67
CA ASP A 115 -11.41 23.64 14.78
C ASP A 115 -11.20 25.10 14.37
N SER A 116 -11.03 25.40 13.07
CA SER A 116 -10.76 26.75 12.56
C SER A 116 -11.87 27.25 11.65
N GLU A 117 -12.79 28.05 12.19
CA GLU A 117 -13.86 28.69 11.41
C GLU A 117 -13.31 29.57 10.28
N LYS A 118 -12.20 30.26 10.53
CA LYS A 118 -11.50 31.07 9.52
C LYS A 118 -11.02 30.22 8.35
N LEU A 119 -10.38 29.08 8.62
CA LEU A 119 -10.01 28.16 7.55
C LEU A 119 -11.24 27.61 6.82
N ARG A 120 -12.30 27.21 7.52
CA ARG A 120 -13.52 26.69 6.86
C ARG A 120 -14.19 27.70 5.93
N SER A 121 -14.01 29.00 6.17
CA SER A 121 -14.51 30.04 5.26
C SER A 121 -13.74 30.15 3.94
N LYS A 122 -12.56 29.52 3.84
CA LYS A 122 -11.67 29.62 2.68
C LYS A 122 -11.21 28.30 2.10
N VAL A 123 -11.34 27.19 2.84
CA VAL A 123 -10.98 25.86 2.37
C VAL A 123 -12.24 25.06 2.04
N ILE A 124 -12.33 24.56 0.82
CA ILE A 124 -13.38 23.66 0.35
C ILE A 124 -12.76 22.28 0.15
N LEU A 125 -13.37 21.26 0.75
CA LEU A 125 -13.00 19.86 0.51
C LEU A 125 -14.03 19.20 -0.40
N LEU A 126 -13.59 18.74 -1.57
CA LEU A 126 -14.42 18.01 -2.53
C LEU A 126 -13.99 16.55 -2.61
N GLN A 127 -14.97 15.64 -2.68
CA GLN A 127 -14.77 14.20 -2.83
C GLN A 127 -15.73 13.65 -3.89
N GLY A 128 -15.34 12.57 -4.56
CA GLY A 128 -16.19 11.94 -5.57
C GLY A 128 -16.41 12.79 -6.82
N VAL A 129 -15.47 13.70 -7.10
CA VAL A 129 -15.47 14.56 -8.30
C VAL A 129 -15.21 13.71 -9.54
N SER A 130 -16.01 13.87 -10.59
CA SER A 130 -15.82 13.19 -11.88
C SER A 130 -14.63 13.77 -12.65
N ASP A 131 -14.17 13.07 -13.70
CA ASP A 131 -13.07 13.58 -14.54
C ASP A 131 -13.47 14.88 -15.26
N GLU A 132 -14.74 15.01 -15.69
CA GLU A 132 -15.27 16.23 -16.31
C GLU A 132 -15.42 17.39 -15.33
N GLU A 133 -15.77 17.11 -14.07
CA GLU A 133 -15.85 18.12 -13.01
C GLU A 133 -14.43 18.57 -12.60
N LEU A 134 -13.49 17.63 -12.49
CA LEU A 134 -12.09 17.90 -12.20
C LEU A 134 -11.44 18.71 -13.33
N ASP A 135 -11.80 18.44 -14.58
CA ASP A 135 -11.37 19.24 -15.73
C ASP A 135 -11.80 20.71 -15.62
N GLN A 136 -13.05 20.95 -15.19
CA GLN A 136 -13.55 22.30 -14.95
C GLN A 136 -12.81 22.98 -13.80
N LEU A 137 -12.46 22.23 -12.75
CA LEU A 137 -11.67 22.75 -11.64
C LEU A 137 -10.24 23.12 -12.06
N TYR A 138 -9.58 22.29 -12.86
CA TYR A 138 -8.29 22.68 -13.41
C TYR A 138 -8.43 23.92 -14.29
N SER A 139 -9.36 23.91 -15.24
CA SER A 139 -9.55 25.01 -16.20
C SER A 139 -9.88 26.33 -15.52
N GLY A 140 -10.63 26.29 -14.42
CA GLY A 140 -11.07 27.49 -13.69
C GLY A 140 -10.13 27.97 -12.59
N CYS A 141 -9.12 27.18 -12.18
CA CYS A 141 -8.25 27.61 -11.09
C CYS A 141 -7.33 28.76 -11.50
N ARG A 142 -6.86 29.52 -10.51
CA ARG A 142 -5.81 30.53 -10.70
C ARG A 142 -4.47 29.87 -10.95
N PHE A 143 -4.12 28.92 -10.08
CA PHE A 143 -2.98 28.03 -10.21
C PHE A 143 -3.23 26.80 -9.33
N SER A 144 -2.43 25.75 -9.48
CA SER A 144 -2.52 24.55 -8.64
C SER A 144 -1.38 24.50 -7.62
N LEU A 145 -1.60 23.85 -6.48
CA LEU A 145 -0.65 23.72 -5.38
C LEU A 145 -0.38 22.25 -5.06
N TYR A 146 0.90 21.88 -5.04
CA TYR A 146 1.38 20.54 -4.73
C TYR A 146 2.49 20.58 -3.68
N PRO A 147 2.14 20.67 -2.38
CA PRO A 147 3.09 20.74 -1.28
C PRO A 147 3.55 19.36 -0.80
N SER A 148 3.36 18.32 -1.62
CA SER A 148 3.65 16.93 -1.29
C SER A 148 5.10 16.75 -0.81
N ARG A 149 5.26 16.01 0.29
CA ARG A 149 6.58 15.63 0.83
C ARG A 149 7.27 14.57 -0.01
N TYR A 150 6.51 13.80 -0.77
CA TYR A 150 7.02 12.73 -1.62
C TYR A 150 5.96 12.28 -2.64
N GLU A 151 6.34 12.05 -3.89
CA GLU A 151 5.56 11.40 -4.93
C GLU A 151 6.40 10.36 -5.68
N GLY A 152 5.71 9.38 -6.29
CA GLY A 152 6.36 8.50 -7.28
C GLY A 152 6.46 9.13 -8.67
N TRP A 153 5.48 9.95 -9.05
CA TRP A 153 5.51 10.78 -10.28
C TRP A 153 5.02 12.20 -9.99
N GLY A 154 3.73 12.34 -9.70
CA GLY A 154 3.05 13.64 -9.57
C GLY A 154 2.09 13.90 -10.71
N LEU A 155 1.19 12.95 -11.00
CA LEU A 155 0.18 13.09 -12.06
C LEU A 155 -0.58 14.44 -12.01
N PRO A 156 -1.00 14.94 -10.84
CA PRO A 156 -1.65 16.25 -10.75
C PRO A 156 -0.82 17.44 -11.29
N VAL A 157 0.51 17.36 -11.21
CA VAL A 157 1.41 18.38 -11.78
C VAL A 157 1.28 18.37 -13.31
N THR A 158 1.43 17.20 -13.91
CA THR A 158 1.29 17.03 -15.37
C THR A 158 -0.14 17.31 -15.87
N GLU A 159 -1.17 17.03 -15.07
CA GLU A 159 -2.57 17.40 -15.35
C GLU A 159 -2.72 18.93 -15.42
N SER A 160 -2.21 19.65 -14.41
CA SER A 160 -2.22 21.11 -14.40
C SER A 160 -1.54 21.70 -15.65
N LEU A 161 -0.36 21.18 -15.98
CA LEU A 161 0.40 21.62 -17.16
C LEU A 161 -0.34 21.31 -18.47
N ALA A 162 -0.98 20.14 -18.57
CA ALA A 162 -1.79 19.79 -19.73
C ALA A 162 -2.98 20.75 -19.94
N LYS A 163 -3.50 21.32 -18.84
CA LYS A 163 -4.57 22.34 -18.82
C LYS A 163 -4.05 23.77 -18.97
N GLY A 164 -2.75 23.95 -19.18
CA GLY A 164 -2.15 25.28 -19.34
C GLY A 164 -2.03 26.07 -18.03
N LYS A 165 -2.27 25.43 -16.88
CA LYS A 165 -2.25 26.05 -15.56
C LYS A 165 -0.92 25.86 -14.88
N LEU A 166 -0.39 26.93 -14.30
CA LEU A 166 0.87 26.87 -13.55
C LEU A 166 0.70 26.07 -12.25
N PRO A 167 1.50 25.02 -12.03
CA PRO A 167 1.58 24.37 -10.72
C PRO A 167 2.69 25.01 -9.86
N LEU A 168 2.35 25.31 -8.60
CA LEU A 168 3.31 25.62 -7.53
C LEU A 168 3.64 24.35 -6.75
N VAL A 169 4.89 23.91 -6.82
CA VAL A 169 5.28 22.53 -6.50
C VAL A 169 6.45 22.48 -5.53
N ALA A 170 6.40 21.59 -4.55
CA ALA A 170 7.56 21.30 -3.71
C ALA A 170 8.70 20.69 -4.53
N ARG A 171 9.94 21.16 -4.35
CA ARG A 171 11.13 20.68 -5.08
C ARG A 171 11.69 19.39 -4.49
N VAL A 172 10.88 18.33 -4.43
CA VAL A 172 11.27 17.04 -3.83
C VAL A 172 10.81 15.84 -4.64
N SER A 173 11.47 14.70 -4.46
CA SER A 173 11.13 13.43 -5.13
C SER A 173 11.05 13.57 -6.66
N SER A 174 10.05 12.96 -7.29
CA SER A 174 9.80 13.02 -8.74
C SER A 174 9.13 14.31 -9.21
N LEU A 175 8.73 15.22 -8.32
CA LEU A 175 7.99 16.42 -8.69
C LEU A 175 8.75 17.33 -9.67
N PRO A 176 10.07 17.54 -9.54
CA PRO A 176 10.85 18.25 -10.55
C PRO A 176 10.89 17.56 -11.92
N GLU A 177 10.77 16.23 -11.96
CA GLU A 177 10.70 15.47 -13.21
C GLU A 177 9.33 15.65 -13.88
N ALA A 178 8.25 15.70 -13.10
CA ALA A 178 6.90 15.92 -13.61
C ALA A 178 6.65 17.37 -14.05
N GLY A 179 7.18 18.35 -13.30
CA GLY A 179 7.00 19.77 -13.58
C GLY A 179 7.94 20.35 -14.63
N GLY A 180 9.14 19.78 -14.78
CA GLY A 180 10.18 20.28 -15.69
C GLY A 180 10.45 21.78 -15.52
N ASP A 181 10.65 22.49 -16.63
CA ASP A 181 10.85 23.94 -16.65
C ASP A 181 9.54 24.75 -16.56
N PHE A 182 8.40 24.06 -16.52
CA PHE A 182 7.07 24.65 -16.64
C PHE A 182 6.36 24.88 -15.29
N ALA A 183 6.90 24.34 -14.21
CA ALA A 183 6.38 24.53 -12.86
C ALA A 183 7.11 25.65 -12.10
N GLU A 184 6.41 26.26 -11.14
CA GLU A 184 7.03 27.10 -10.11
C GLU A 184 7.38 26.22 -8.92
N TYR A 185 8.58 26.33 -8.38
CA TYR A 185 9.06 25.41 -7.33
C TYR A 185 9.36 26.12 -6.04
N PHE A 186 9.06 25.51 -4.90
CA PHE A 186 9.49 25.99 -3.58
C PHE A 186 10.16 24.88 -2.76
N ASP A 187 10.92 25.26 -1.74
CA ASP A 187 11.52 24.31 -0.80
C ASP A 187 10.59 24.05 0.40
N LEU A 188 10.48 22.79 0.83
CA LEU A 188 9.65 22.42 1.99
C LEU A 188 10.28 22.82 3.33
N ASP A 189 11.58 23.07 3.33
CA ASP A 189 12.32 23.51 4.52
C ASP A 189 12.43 25.05 4.60
N ASP A 190 11.83 25.78 3.65
CA ASP A 190 11.81 27.25 3.58
C ASP A 190 10.38 27.78 3.45
N ASP A 191 9.71 27.93 4.61
CA ASP A 191 8.34 28.45 4.70
C ASP A 191 8.20 29.88 4.11
N ASP A 192 9.28 30.67 4.16
CA ASP A 192 9.28 32.04 3.64
C ASP A 192 9.36 32.04 2.10
N ASP A 193 10.15 31.15 1.50
CA ASP A 193 10.16 30.95 0.04
C ASP A 193 8.80 30.48 -0.47
N PHE A 194 8.20 29.49 0.20
CA PHE A 194 6.85 29.02 -0.13
C PHE A 194 5.84 30.16 -0.08
N PHE A 195 5.80 30.89 1.03
CA PHE A 195 4.83 31.97 1.23
C PHE A 195 5.04 33.13 0.26
N ARG A 196 6.29 33.49 -0.04
CA ARG A 196 6.64 34.53 -1.02
C ARG A 196 6.17 34.15 -2.43
N LYS A 197 6.41 32.91 -2.86
CA LYS A 197 5.95 32.42 -4.17
C LYS A 197 4.44 32.33 -4.24
N LEU A 198 3.80 31.88 -3.16
CA LEU A 198 2.34 31.86 -3.05
C LEU A 198 1.74 33.26 -3.24
N ASN A 199 2.24 34.29 -2.53
CA ASN A 199 1.77 35.66 -2.71
C ASN A 199 2.07 36.20 -4.11
N LEU A 200 3.26 35.92 -4.68
CA LEU A 200 3.58 36.32 -6.05
C LEU A 200 2.52 35.81 -7.05
N LEU A 201 2.15 34.52 -6.96
CA LEU A 201 1.15 33.95 -7.85
C LEU A 201 -0.26 34.46 -7.58
N ILE A 202 -0.58 34.85 -6.33
CA ILE A 202 -1.88 35.45 -5.98
C ILE A 202 -1.99 36.89 -6.50
N ASP A 203 -0.92 37.68 -6.41
CA ASP A 203 -1.00 39.13 -6.62
C ASP A 203 -0.49 39.60 -8.00
N ASP A 204 0.38 38.83 -8.68
CA ASP A 204 0.99 39.22 -9.95
C ASP A 204 0.40 38.46 -11.15
N ASP A 205 -0.69 39.01 -11.70
CA ASP A 205 -1.36 38.48 -12.90
C ASP A 205 -0.43 38.41 -14.12
N ALA A 206 0.50 39.37 -14.26
CA ALA A 206 1.40 39.42 -15.41
C ALA A 206 2.45 38.30 -15.35
N TYR A 207 2.99 38.04 -14.15
CA TYR A 207 3.89 36.92 -13.93
C TYR A 207 3.18 35.59 -14.22
N LEU A 208 2.01 35.38 -13.64
CA LEU A 208 1.22 34.16 -13.85
C LEU A 208 0.90 33.94 -15.33
N ALA A 209 0.37 34.95 -16.03
CA ALA A 209 0.04 34.87 -17.45
C ALA A 209 1.29 34.56 -18.31
N SER A 210 2.46 35.11 -17.96
CA SER A 210 3.70 34.81 -18.68
C SER A 210 4.11 33.33 -18.57
N LYS A 211 3.86 32.72 -17.41
CA LYS A 211 4.14 31.31 -17.15
C LYS A 211 3.13 30.41 -17.87
N GLU A 212 1.84 30.73 -17.80
CA GLU A 212 0.79 29.99 -18.52
C GLU A 212 0.99 30.05 -20.04
N LEU A 213 1.46 31.19 -20.57
CA LEU A 213 1.85 31.29 -21.98
C LEU A 213 3.02 30.35 -22.31
N ALA A 214 4.05 30.27 -21.46
CA ALA A 214 5.15 29.34 -21.65
C ALA A 214 4.67 27.87 -21.62
N ILE A 215 3.75 27.53 -20.72
CA ILE A 215 3.15 26.19 -20.64
C ILE A 215 2.37 25.86 -21.92
N THR A 216 1.43 26.72 -22.30
CA THR A 216 0.56 26.47 -23.47
C THR A 216 1.32 26.40 -24.79
N THR A 217 2.43 27.12 -24.93
CA THR A 217 3.26 27.13 -26.13
C THR A 217 4.37 26.07 -26.14
N GLY A 218 4.90 25.71 -24.96
CA GLY A 218 6.10 24.86 -24.84
C GLY A 218 5.87 23.46 -24.28
N PHE A 219 4.87 23.27 -23.42
CA PHE A 219 4.64 21.96 -22.78
C PHE A 219 4.00 20.98 -23.77
N GLN A 220 4.64 19.82 -23.93
CA GLN A 220 4.20 18.74 -24.81
C GLN A 220 4.01 17.48 -23.97
N PRO A 221 2.78 17.20 -23.50
CA PRO A 221 2.52 16.02 -22.71
C PRO A 221 2.59 14.76 -23.57
N ARG A 222 2.98 13.66 -22.94
CA ARG A 222 2.92 12.32 -23.53
C ARG A 222 1.51 11.74 -23.41
N SER A 223 1.11 11.01 -24.43
CA SER A 223 -0.12 10.23 -24.39
C SER A 223 0.06 8.93 -23.58
N TRP A 224 -1.04 8.43 -23.02
CA TRP A 224 -1.09 7.08 -22.46
C TRP A 224 -0.69 5.99 -23.47
N ALA A 225 -0.96 6.18 -24.76
CA ALA A 225 -0.54 5.27 -25.81
C ALA A 225 1.00 5.21 -25.94
N GLU A 226 1.68 6.35 -25.93
CA GLU A 226 3.14 6.42 -25.97
C GLU A 226 3.78 5.85 -24.69
N ILE A 227 3.20 6.13 -23.53
CA ILE A 227 3.64 5.58 -22.25
C ILE A 227 3.49 4.05 -22.26
N THR A 228 2.33 3.55 -22.69
CA THR A 228 2.05 2.11 -22.81
C THR A 228 3.00 1.43 -23.77
N GLN A 229 3.25 2.03 -24.94
CA GLN A 229 4.19 1.50 -25.92
C GLN A 229 5.61 1.44 -25.38
N GLN A 230 6.04 2.46 -24.62
CA GLN A 230 7.33 2.42 -23.92
C GLN A 230 7.36 1.27 -22.91
N ILE A 231 6.32 1.12 -22.08
CA ILE A 231 6.25 0.06 -21.08
C ILE A 231 6.35 -1.33 -21.73
N ILE A 232 5.59 -1.59 -22.79
CA ILE A 232 5.63 -2.83 -23.55
C ILE A 232 7.04 -3.07 -24.10
N THR A 233 7.65 -2.05 -24.71
CA THR A 233 8.99 -2.15 -25.29
C THR A 233 10.03 -2.47 -24.21
N CYS A 234 9.95 -1.83 -23.04
CA CYS A 234 10.82 -2.11 -21.90
C CYS A 234 10.61 -3.53 -21.36
N ALA A 235 9.36 -3.98 -21.23
CA ALA A 235 9.05 -5.31 -20.74
C ALA A 235 9.57 -6.40 -21.69
N LEU A 236 9.37 -6.24 -23.00
CA LEU A 236 9.83 -7.20 -24.02
C LEU A 236 11.35 -7.23 -24.20
N SER A 237 12.04 -6.13 -23.90
CA SER A 237 13.50 -6.04 -23.98
C SER A 237 14.22 -6.46 -22.69
N THR A 238 13.49 -6.63 -21.58
CA THR A 238 14.07 -7.09 -20.32
C THR A 238 14.32 -8.60 -20.41
N PRO A 239 15.58 -9.08 -20.28
CA PRO A 239 15.85 -10.51 -20.25
C PRO A 239 15.09 -11.14 -19.09
N LEU A 240 14.25 -12.13 -19.38
CA LEU A 240 13.68 -12.97 -18.33
C LEU A 240 14.85 -13.65 -17.63
N LYS A 241 15.05 -13.38 -16.33
CA LYS A 241 15.89 -14.25 -15.51
C LYS A 241 15.28 -15.64 -15.63
N SER A 242 16.04 -16.59 -16.17
CA SER A 242 15.60 -17.97 -16.17
C SER A 242 15.35 -18.38 -14.72
N LEU A 243 14.12 -18.80 -14.43
CA LEU A 243 13.83 -19.47 -13.16
C LEU A 243 14.46 -20.87 -13.14
N GLU A 244 14.92 -21.39 -14.29
CA GLU A 244 15.65 -22.64 -14.35
C GLU A 244 17.00 -22.48 -13.65
N GLY A 245 17.20 -23.25 -12.58
CA GLY A 245 18.44 -23.24 -11.82
C GLY A 245 18.52 -22.23 -10.68
N MET A 246 17.49 -21.41 -10.44
CA MET A 246 17.38 -20.73 -9.14
C MET A 246 17.24 -21.80 -8.06
N ALA A 247 18.27 -21.93 -7.22
CA ALA A 247 18.26 -22.90 -6.14
C ALA A 247 17.10 -22.57 -5.20
N LEU A 248 16.10 -23.45 -5.14
CA LEU A 248 15.05 -23.36 -4.15
C LEU A 248 15.66 -23.21 -2.77
N GLN A 249 15.18 -22.21 -2.02
CA GLN A 249 15.66 -21.96 -0.68
C GLN A 249 15.35 -23.16 0.21
N ARG A 250 16.32 -23.53 1.05
CA ARG A 250 16.10 -24.50 2.11
C ARG A 250 15.41 -23.79 3.27
N MET A 251 14.34 -24.38 3.78
CA MET A 251 13.67 -23.83 4.96
C MET A 251 14.36 -24.37 6.21
N PRO A 252 15.10 -23.54 6.99
CA PRO A 252 15.82 -24.02 8.16
C PRO A 252 14.84 -24.49 9.25
N TYR A 253 15.15 -25.61 9.91
CA TYR A 253 14.41 -26.05 11.09
C TYR A 253 14.52 -25.03 12.21
N GLY A 254 13.48 -24.93 13.03
CA GLY A 254 13.51 -24.09 14.22
C GLY A 254 13.46 -22.58 13.94
N THR A 255 13.20 -22.19 12.69
CA THR A 255 13.17 -20.79 12.27
C THR A 255 11.76 -20.39 11.89
N PHE A 256 11.30 -19.24 12.40
CA PHE A 256 10.03 -18.66 11.99
C PHE A 256 10.25 -17.79 10.74
N ILE A 257 9.58 -18.17 9.65
CA ILE A 257 9.59 -17.43 8.40
C ILE A 257 8.39 -16.49 8.38
N ARG A 258 8.65 -15.19 8.33
CA ARG A 258 7.60 -14.16 8.40
C ARG A 258 7.12 -13.77 7.01
N PHE A 259 5.82 -13.87 6.78
CA PHE A 259 5.14 -13.42 5.57
C PHE A 259 4.37 -12.14 5.84
N ALA A 260 5.01 -11.15 6.47
CA ALA A 260 4.44 -9.83 6.75
C ALA A 260 5.57 -8.80 6.67
N ARG A 261 5.25 -7.52 6.44
CA ARG A 261 6.25 -6.44 6.47
C ARG A 261 6.99 -6.51 7.81
N GLU A 262 8.32 -6.45 7.72
CA GLU A 262 9.16 -6.36 8.90
C GLU A 262 8.90 -5.00 9.55
N PRO A 263 8.58 -4.92 10.85
CA PRO A 263 8.56 -3.65 11.54
C PRO A 263 9.93 -3.00 11.37
N SER A 264 9.97 -1.70 11.07
CA SER A 264 11.23 -0.97 11.01
C SER A 264 11.98 -1.09 12.33
N GLY A 265 13.20 -1.63 12.28
CA GLY A 265 14.09 -1.77 13.43
C GLY A 265 14.11 -3.19 14.00
N LEU A 266 15.33 -3.76 14.02
CA LEU A 266 15.70 -5.11 14.48
C LEU A 266 15.27 -6.24 13.54
N ALA A 267 16.25 -6.69 12.74
CA ALA A 267 16.38 -8.10 12.39
C ALA A 267 16.42 -8.90 13.69
N ALA A 268 15.26 -9.29 14.20
CA ALA A 268 15.16 -10.18 15.35
C ALA A 268 15.93 -11.45 14.98
N THR A 269 16.99 -11.75 15.74
CA THR A 269 17.83 -12.91 15.52
C THR A 269 16.96 -14.17 15.53
N GLY A 270 16.75 -14.79 14.37
CA GLY A 270 15.91 -16.00 14.22
C GLY A 270 14.64 -15.84 13.37
N ILE A 271 14.40 -14.66 12.80
CA ILE A 271 13.30 -14.44 11.82
C ILE A 271 13.90 -14.20 10.44
N ALA A 272 13.40 -14.91 9.43
CA ALA A 272 13.76 -14.67 8.03
C ALA A 272 12.54 -14.21 7.22
N SER A 273 12.79 -13.44 6.17
CA SER A 273 11.74 -12.95 5.26
C SER A 273 11.15 -14.08 4.41
N GLY A 274 9.82 -14.14 4.35
CA GLY A 274 9.05 -15.09 3.55
C GLY A 274 9.09 -14.83 2.05
N GLU A 275 9.58 -13.67 1.61
CA GLU A 275 9.58 -13.28 0.18
C GLU A 275 10.38 -14.25 -0.69
N GLY A 276 11.45 -14.86 -0.15
CA GLY A 276 12.25 -15.86 -0.86
C GLY A 276 11.52 -17.18 -1.16
N PHE A 277 10.32 -17.39 -0.60
CA PHE A 277 9.54 -18.62 -0.71
C PHE A 277 8.22 -18.45 -1.47
N ARG A 278 7.76 -17.21 -1.71
CA ARG A 278 6.50 -16.92 -2.42
C ARG A 278 6.65 -17.17 -3.92
N VAL A 279 5.77 -17.97 -4.49
CA VAL A 279 5.71 -18.28 -5.93
C VAL A 279 4.26 -18.18 -6.43
N GLY A 280 4.11 -17.86 -7.72
CA GLY A 280 2.82 -17.83 -8.40
C GLY A 280 2.07 -16.50 -8.25
N GLN A 281 0.91 -16.41 -8.90
CA GLN A 281 0.10 -15.19 -8.99
C GLN A 281 -1.05 -15.13 -7.95
N GLY A 282 -1.16 -16.14 -7.08
CA GLY A 282 -2.20 -16.18 -6.05
C GLY A 282 -1.88 -15.34 -4.81
N TRP A 283 -0.85 -14.50 -4.84
CA TRP A 283 -0.50 -13.62 -3.73
C TRP A 283 -0.96 -12.18 -4.00
N GLY A 284 -1.50 -11.53 -2.98
CA GLY A 284 -1.73 -10.09 -2.93
C GLY A 284 -0.56 -9.35 -2.28
N ASP A 285 -0.80 -8.09 -1.95
CA ASP A 285 0.19 -7.23 -1.32
C ASP A 285 0.58 -7.71 0.08
N LEU A 286 1.83 -7.41 0.45
CA LEU A 286 2.33 -7.60 1.80
C LEU A 286 1.93 -6.38 2.65
N ASP A 287 1.35 -6.60 3.83
CA ASP A 287 1.08 -5.57 4.83
C ASP A 287 1.79 -5.85 6.16
N GLU A 288 1.55 -5.03 7.18
CA GLU A 288 2.18 -5.16 8.51
C GLU A 288 1.83 -6.48 9.24
N ASN A 289 0.73 -7.13 8.85
CA ASN A 289 0.15 -8.28 9.51
C ASN A 289 0.38 -9.59 8.75
N CYS A 290 0.25 -9.60 7.42
CA CYS A 290 0.39 -10.81 6.61
C CYS A 290 0.61 -10.53 5.10
N ALA A 291 0.80 -11.61 4.35
CA ALA A 291 0.79 -11.65 2.90
C ALA A 291 -0.58 -12.18 2.47
N TRP A 292 -1.38 -11.32 1.86
CA TRP A 292 -2.75 -11.66 1.46
C TRP A 292 -2.78 -12.67 0.31
N PHE A 293 -3.84 -13.48 0.25
CA PHE A 293 -4.09 -14.35 -0.91
C PHE A 293 -4.93 -13.60 -1.94
N ALA A 294 -4.37 -13.41 -3.13
CA ALA A 294 -5.11 -12.86 -4.26
C ALA A 294 -6.04 -13.95 -4.81
N GLY A 295 -7.32 -13.64 -4.98
CA GLY A 295 -8.36 -14.57 -5.45
C GLY A 295 -8.16 -15.18 -6.85
N ASN A 296 -7.01 -14.94 -7.49
CA ASN A 296 -6.66 -15.37 -8.84
C ASN A 296 -5.84 -16.68 -8.86
N GLY A 297 -6.03 -17.56 -7.88
CA GLY A 297 -5.37 -18.87 -7.83
C GLY A 297 -4.91 -19.25 -6.42
N ALA A 298 -4.03 -20.25 -6.34
CA ALA A 298 -3.40 -20.63 -5.08
C ALA A 298 -2.19 -19.73 -4.79
N ALA A 299 -2.07 -19.25 -3.57
CA ALA A 299 -0.84 -18.66 -3.05
C ALA A 299 0.14 -19.80 -2.75
N ILE A 300 1.25 -19.89 -3.50
CA ILE A 300 2.16 -21.04 -3.42
C ILE A 300 3.42 -20.65 -2.66
N VAL A 301 3.75 -21.42 -1.62
CA VAL A 301 5.05 -21.39 -0.94
C VAL A 301 5.88 -22.57 -1.45
N THR A 302 7.07 -22.30 -2.02
CA THR A 302 7.97 -23.34 -2.52
C THR A 302 9.30 -23.34 -1.76
N PHE A 303 9.75 -24.50 -1.30
CA PHE A 303 11.01 -24.66 -0.56
C PHE A 303 11.55 -26.08 -0.66
N ARG A 304 12.83 -26.26 -0.29
CA ARG A 304 13.41 -27.59 -0.02
C ARG A 304 13.37 -27.90 1.47
N THR A 305 13.11 -29.15 1.84
CA THR A 305 13.34 -29.62 3.20
C THR A 305 14.85 -29.62 3.54
N PRO A 306 15.22 -29.50 4.81
CA PRO A 306 16.60 -29.71 5.24
C PRO A 306 17.09 -31.14 4.91
N PRO A 307 18.39 -31.32 4.58
CA PRO A 307 18.95 -32.63 4.18
C PRO A 307 18.91 -33.69 5.29
N GLU A 308 18.77 -33.28 6.56
CA GLU A 308 18.65 -34.17 7.73
C GLU A 308 17.31 -34.94 7.77
N ALA A 309 16.34 -34.54 6.94
CA ALA A 309 15.02 -35.17 6.81
C ALA A 309 15.04 -36.60 6.23
N ILE A 310 16.21 -37.13 5.84
CA ILE A 310 16.32 -38.41 5.12
C ILE A 310 16.22 -39.63 6.05
N ALA A 311 16.31 -39.46 7.38
CA ALA A 311 16.18 -40.59 8.32
C ALA A 311 14.72 -41.03 8.56
N ASP A 312 13.77 -40.09 8.62
CA ASP A 312 12.33 -40.37 8.69
C ASP A 312 11.52 -39.24 8.01
N PRO A 313 11.22 -39.39 6.71
CA PRO A 313 10.53 -38.36 5.95
C PRO A 313 9.04 -38.20 6.33
N ALA A 314 8.45 -39.11 7.14
CA ALA A 314 7.03 -39.09 7.51
C ALA A 314 6.70 -38.11 8.64
N GLY A 315 7.69 -37.42 9.20
CA GLY A 315 7.53 -36.67 10.45
C GLY A 315 7.80 -35.16 10.37
N CYS A 316 8.09 -34.61 9.19
CA CYS A 316 8.25 -33.18 9.04
C CYS A 316 6.90 -32.47 9.15
N ARG A 317 6.83 -31.41 9.96
CA ARG A 317 5.59 -30.65 10.19
C ARG A 317 5.82 -29.17 9.90
N VAL A 318 4.81 -28.57 9.29
CA VAL A 318 4.76 -27.15 8.98
C VAL A 318 3.60 -26.54 9.75
N ALA A 319 3.90 -25.64 10.66
CA ALA A 319 2.90 -24.82 11.31
C ALA A 319 2.78 -23.49 10.57
N ALA A 320 1.60 -23.18 10.03
CA ALA A 320 1.30 -21.94 9.34
C ALA A 320 0.33 -21.09 10.19
N LEU A 321 0.71 -19.84 10.47
CA LEU A 321 -0.16 -18.86 11.11
C LEU A 321 -0.89 -18.09 10.01
N VAL A 322 -2.21 -18.18 9.99
CA VAL A 322 -3.06 -17.53 9.01
C VAL A 322 -4.02 -16.58 9.68
N ARG A 323 -4.40 -15.51 8.98
CA ARG A 323 -5.28 -14.45 9.47
C ARG A 323 -6.41 -14.19 8.51
N ALA A 324 -7.59 -13.94 9.04
CA ALA A 324 -8.76 -13.46 8.29
C ALA A 324 -8.99 -11.96 8.56
N ASN A 325 -9.33 -11.21 7.51
CA ASN A 325 -9.75 -9.82 7.65
C ASN A 325 -11.12 -9.73 8.31
N ALA A 326 -11.28 -8.76 9.21
CA ALA A 326 -12.60 -8.27 9.58
C ALA A 326 -13.05 -7.34 8.46
N GLN A 327 -13.82 -7.83 7.48
CA GLN A 327 -14.43 -6.92 6.52
C GLN A 327 -15.65 -6.26 7.18
N PRO A 328 -15.63 -4.94 7.43
CA PRO A 328 -16.88 -4.23 7.66
C PRO A 328 -17.71 -4.29 6.37
N ALA A 329 -19.04 -4.32 6.50
CA ALA A 329 -19.92 -4.08 5.36
C ALA A 329 -19.47 -2.76 4.70
N LEU A 330 -19.05 -2.82 3.43
CA LEU A 330 -18.78 -1.63 2.64
C LEU A 330 -20.11 -0.93 2.40
N ASN A 331 -20.50 -0.04 3.31
CA ASN A 331 -21.56 0.92 3.04
C ASN A 331 -21.04 1.91 1.99
N GLY A 332 -21.29 1.60 0.73
CA GLY A 332 -20.99 2.50 -0.38
C GLY A 332 -20.89 1.78 -1.72
N ALA A 333 -21.93 1.96 -2.53
CA ALA A 333 -22.01 1.77 -3.99
C ALA A 333 -22.48 0.43 -4.60
N PHE A 334 -22.47 -0.73 -3.94
CA PHE A 334 -23.04 -1.94 -4.57
C PHE A 334 -23.66 -2.91 -3.55
N GLY A 335 -24.99 -2.87 -3.41
CA GLY A 335 -25.80 -3.92 -2.78
C GLY A 335 -25.62 -4.12 -1.25
N ASN A 336 -26.66 -4.64 -0.60
CA ASN A 336 -26.56 -5.20 0.75
C ASN A 336 -25.76 -6.52 0.68
N GLU A 337 -24.44 -6.46 0.53
CA GLU A 337 -23.59 -7.64 0.74
C GLU A 337 -23.45 -7.87 2.26
N ALA A 338 -23.77 -9.10 2.71
CA ALA A 338 -23.62 -9.50 4.10
C ALA A 338 -22.13 -9.44 4.49
N ALA A 339 -21.83 -8.92 5.69
CA ALA A 339 -20.47 -8.92 6.22
C ALA A 339 -19.96 -10.37 6.33
N ILE A 340 -18.79 -10.66 5.75
CA ILE A 340 -18.19 -11.99 5.80
C ILE A 340 -17.86 -12.33 7.26
N SER A 341 -18.57 -13.31 7.82
CA SER A 341 -18.41 -13.75 9.20
C SER A 341 -17.21 -14.70 9.38
N SER A 342 -16.91 -15.48 8.34
CA SER A 342 -15.85 -16.48 8.35
C SER A 342 -15.37 -16.84 6.95
N ILE A 343 -14.15 -17.38 6.88
CA ILE A 343 -13.47 -17.75 5.63
C ILE A 343 -13.06 -19.21 5.68
N GLY A 344 -13.34 -19.96 4.62
CA GLY A 344 -12.81 -21.30 4.42
C GLY A 344 -11.42 -21.24 3.78
N LEU A 345 -10.45 -21.90 4.38
CA LEU A 345 -9.09 -22.00 3.86
C LEU A 345 -8.73 -23.47 3.61
N SER A 346 -8.31 -23.79 2.39
CA SER A 346 -7.79 -25.11 2.07
C SER A 346 -6.30 -25.02 1.75
N VAL A 347 -5.54 -26.04 2.14
CA VAL A 347 -4.11 -26.15 1.85
C VAL A 347 -3.83 -27.36 0.96
N LYS A 348 -3.12 -27.16 -0.14
CA LYS A 348 -2.75 -28.19 -1.10
C LYS A 348 -1.30 -28.58 -0.95
N LEU A 349 -1.03 -29.89 -0.88
CA LEU A 349 0.31 -30.48 -0.88
C LEU A 349 0.29 -31.68 -1.84
N GLY A 350 1.00 -31.56 -2.95
CA GLY A 350 0.92 -32.56 -4.03
C GLY A 350 -0.51 -32.70 -4.56
N SER A 351 -1.04 -33.92 -4.56
CA SER A 351 -2.44 -34.22 -4.96
C SER A 351 -3.45 -34.07 -3.83
N ARG A 352 -3.01 -33.88 -2.58
CA ARG A 352 -3.88 -33.81 -1.41
C ARG A 352 -4.32 -32.37 -1.12
N THR A 353 -5.52 -32.26 -0.55
CA THR A 353 -6.08 -31.00 -0.06
C THR A 353 -6.51 -31.20 1.39
N PHE A 354 -6.06 -30.32 2.27
CA PHE A 354 -6.41 -30.25 3.67
C PHE A 354 -7.40 -29.10 3.90
N GLY A 355 -8.35 -29.28 4.82
CA GLY A 355 -9.43 -28.33 5.07
C GLY A 355 -10.73 -28.64 4.31
N PRO A 356 -11.66 -27.68 4.19
CA PRO A 356 -11.49 -26.26 4.54
C PRO A 356 -11.42 -26.03 6.05
N TYR A 357 -10.46 -25.22 6.47
CA TYR A 357 -10.36 -24.68 7.82
C TYR A 357 -11.15 -23.37 7.88
N VAL A 358 -12.07 -23.27 8.84
CA VAL A 358 -12.87 -22.05 9.03
C VAL A 358 -12.11 -21.05 9.90
N ILE A 359 -11.91 -19.83 9.42
CA ILE A 359 -11.26 -18.76 10.18
C ILE A 359 -12.29 -17.64 10.35
N GLU A 360 -12.61 -17.31 11.60
CA GLU A 360 -13.50 -16.19 11.92
C GLU A 360 -12.87 -14.86 11.51
N ALA A 361 -13.69 -13.95 11.00
CA ALA A 361 -13.24 -12.62 10.58
C ALA A 361 -12.56 -11.87 11.73
N GLY A 362 -11.40 -11.28 11.46
CA GLY A 362 -10.60 -10.56 12.46
C GLY A 362 -9.81 -11.46 13.42
N ARG A 363 -9.81 -12.78 13.22
CA ARG A 363 -9.06 -13.74 14.04
C ARG A 363 -7.84 -14.32 13.29
N GLU A 364 -6.90 -14.83 14.08
CA GLU A 364 -5.75 -15.61 13.63
C GLU A 364 -5.95 -17.09 13.99
N ARG A 365 -5.35 -17.98 13.20
CA ARG A 365 -5.42 -19.43 13.43
C ARG A 365 -4.12 -20.11 13.02
N TRP A 366 -3.65 -21.04 13.85
CA TRP A 366 -2.56 -21.94 13.49
C TRP A 366 -3.09 -23.18 12.78
N LEU A 367 -2.40 -23.55 11.70
CA LEU A 367 -2.62 -24.78 10.94
C LEU A 367 -1.36 -25.62 11.00
N GLU A 368 -1.45 -26.83 11.53
CA GLU A 368 -0.34 -27.80 11.48
C GLU A 368 -0.55 -28.74 10.29
N ILE A 369 0.46 -28.84 9.43
CA ILE A 369 0.42 -29.62 8.19
C ILE A 369 1.56 -30.62 8.26
N GLN A 370 1.22 -31.91 8.25
CA GLN A 370 2.21 -32.97 8.19
C GLN A 370 2.64 -33.21 6.74
N ILE A 371 3.95 -33.21 6.49
CA ILE A 371 4.53 -33.52 5.20
C ILE A 371 4.79 -35.03 5.15
N GLU A 372 4.25 -35.69 4.12
CA GLU A 372 4.43 -37.13 3.93
C GLU A 372 5.73 -37.49 3.22
N ALA A 373 6.17 -38.73 3.46
CA ALA A 373 7.49 -39.20 3.08
C ALA A 373 7.75 -39.26 1.57
N ASP A 374 6.72 -39.48 0.77
CA ASP A 374 6.76 -39.52 -0.69
C ASP A 374 6.96 -38.12 -1.30
N VAL A 375 6.40 -37.08 -0.67
CA VAL A 375 6.57 -35.68 -1.08
C VAL A 375 7.97 -35.16 -0.78
N VAL A 376 8.62 -35.65 0.28
CA VAL A 376 10.01 -35.27 0.62
C VAL A 376 11.04 -35.78 -0.39
N ARG A 377 10.78 -36.90 -1.07
CA ARG A 377 11.72 -37.53 -2.04
C ARG A 377 11.96 -36.69 -3.30
N SER A 378 11.04 -35.80 -3.67
CA SER A 378 11.24 -34.87 -4.79
C SER A 378 12.27 -33.78 -4.49
N GLY A 379 12.62 -33.56 -3.21
CA GLY A 379 13.50 -32.48 -2.75
C GLY A 379 12.89 -31.08 -2.86
N GLU A 380 11.69 -30.95 -3.42
CA GLU A 380 10.94 -29.71 -3.63
C GLU A 380 9.52 -29.86 -3.07
N LEU A 381 9.17 -28.99 -2.14
CA LEU A 381 7.84 -28.91 -1.53
C LEU A 381 7.09 -27.68 -2.01
N LYS A 382 5.80 -27.87 -2.31
CA LYS A 382 4.85 -26.82 -2.67
C LYS A 382 3.66 -26.88 -1.75
N LEU A 383 3.43 -25.80 -1.01
CA LEU A 383 2.22 -25.60 -0.21
C LEU A 383 1.37 -24.53 -0.87
N GLY A 384 0.20 -24.91 -1.37
CA GLY A 384 -0.75 -24.00 -2.01
C GLY A 384 -1.88 -23.63 -1.06
N PHE A 385 -2.04 -22.35 -0.73
CA PHE A 385 -3.14 -21.84 0.08
C PHE A 385 -4.26 -21.30 -0.81
N VAL A 386 -5.49 -21.71 -0.53
CA VAL A 386 -6.69 -21.30 -1.30
C VAL A 386 -7.78 -20.89 -0.33
N ALA A 387 -8.14 -19.60 -0.33
CA ALA A 387 -9.24 -19.08 0.46
C ALA A 387 -10.53 -18.97 -0.35
N ALA A 388 -11.66 -19.29 0.27
CA ALA A 388 -13.00 -19.18 -0.30
C ALA A 388 -13.99 -18.71 0.77
N SER A 389 -15.02 -17.95 0.36
CA SER A 389 -16.15 -17.65 1.24
C SER A 389 -16.98 -18.92 1.46
N LEU A 390 -17.47 -19.13 2.68
CA LEU A 390 -18.39 -20.24 2.99
C LEU A 390 -19.84 -19.91 2.62
N GLU A 391 -20.13 -18.65 2.30
CA GLU A 391 -21.48 -18.14 2.03
C GLU A 391 -21.83 -18.07 0.52
N GLY A 392 -21.02 -18.71 -0.34
CA GLY A 392 -21.38 -19.00 -1.74
C GLY A 392 -20.88 -18.00 -2.80
N ASP A 393 -20.33 -16.85 -2.41
CA ASP A 393 -19.74 -15.90 -3.34
C ASP A 393 -18.21 -15.99 -3.43
N ARG A 394 -17.67 -15.78 -4.64
CA ARG A 394 -16.23 -15.73 -4.89
C ARG A 394 -15.64 -14.56 -4.09
N CYS A 395 -15.01 -14.90 -2.97
CA CYS A 395 -14.38 -13.94 -2.08
C CYS A 395 -13.43 -13.04 -2.88
N ARG A 396 -13.63 -11.71 -2.81
CA ARG A 396 -12.68 -10.74 -3.39
C ARG A 396 -11.31 -10.91 -2.72
N SER A 397 -10.27 -10.53 -3.46
CA SER A 397 -8.86 -10.93 -3.40
C SER A 397 -8.05 -10.57 -2.13
N SER A 398 -8.62 -10.59 -0.92
CA SER A 398 -7.89 -10.16 0.29
C SER A 398 -8.51 -10.61 1.62
N ALA A 399 -9.31 -11.66 1.64
CA ALA A 399 -10.02 -12.04 2.87
C ALA A 399 -9.12 -12.79 3.88
N ALA A 400 -8.15 -13.57 3.41
CA ALA A 400 -7.19 -14.29 4.26
C ALA A 400 -5.75 -14.11 3.79
N GLY A 401 -4.81 -14.21 4.73
CA GLY A 401 -3.38 -14.10 4.45
C GLY A 401 -2.54 -14.97 5.38
N LEU A 402 -1.31 -15.22 4.95
CA LEU A 402 -0.30 -15.97 5.69
C LEU A 402 0.55 -14.98 6.50
N VAL A 403 0.58 -15.13 7.83
CA VAL A 403 1.40 -14.30 8.73
C VAL A 403 2.82 -14.85 8.80
N GLY A 404 2.94 -16.17 8.90
CA GLY A 404 4.23 -16.83 9.06
C GLY A 404 4.14 -18.34 9.02
N MET A 405 5.31 -18.98 8.89
CA MET A 405 5.44 -20.43 8.89
C MET A 405 6.63 -20.86 9.75
N TYR A 406 6.48 -22.01 10.38
CA TYR A 406 7.51 -22.66 11.17
C TYR A 406 7.62 -24.13 10.76
N VAL A 407 8.85 -24.62 10.59
CA VAL A 407 9.11 -26.01 10.21
C VAL A 407 9.88 -26.71 11.32
N HIS A 408 9.40 -27.89 11.69
CA HIS A 408 10.08 -28.75 12.66
C HIS A 408 10.07 -30.22 12.20
N GLY A 409 11.14 -30.94 12.56
CA GLY A 409 11.30 -32.35 12.25
C GLY A 409 10.73 -33.28 13.33
N PRO A 410 10.55 -34.58 13.04
CA PRO A 410 9.98 -35.55 13.99
C PRO A 410 10.82 -35.74 15.25
N ASN A 411 12.14 -35.54 15.13
CA ASN A 411 13.11 -35.74 16.21
C ASN A 411 13.68 -34.44 16.77
N ASP A 412 13.19 -33.29 16.29
CA ASP A 412 13.61 -31.99 16.78
C ASP A 412 12.70 -31.54 17.94
N ARG A 413 12.92 -32.20 19.09
CA ARG A 413 12.16 -31.94 20.32
C ARG A 413 12.29 -30.49 20.78
N ASP A 414 13.48 -29.89 20.63
CA ASP A 414 13.74 -28.51 21.04
C ASP A 414 12.99 -27.51 20.16
N SER A 415 13.02 -27.65 18.83
CA SER A 415 12.25 -26.78 17.95
C SER A 415 10.75 -26.98 18.11
N THR A 416 10.31 -28.22 18.32
CA THR A 416 8.91 -28.53 18.61
C THR A 416 8.52 -27.83 19.92
N GLU A 417 9.25 -28.06 21.01
CA GLU A 417 8.99 -27.45 22.30
C GLU A 417 9.04 -25.90 22.25
N LYS A 418 9.99 -25.30 21.53
CA LYS A 418 10.04 -23.85 21.29
C LYS A 418 8.82 -23.32 20.56
N PHE A 419 8.31 -24.06 19.58
CA PHE A 419 7.08 -23.73 18.89
C PHE A 419 5.88 -23.80 19.85
N TYR A 420 5.70 -24.92 20.55
CA TYR A 420 4.61 -25.12 21.52
C TYR A 420 4.69 -24.21 22.76
N ARG A 421 5.87 -23.69 23.10
CA ARG A 421 6.07 -22.70 24.17
C ARG A 421 5.96 -21.25 23.67
N GLY A 422 5.79 -21.03 22.36
CA GLY A 422 5.67 -19.70 21.76
C GLY A 422 7.00 -18.95 21.63
N VAL A 423 8.12 -19.60 21.90
CA VAL A 423 9.48 -19.04 21.83
C VAL A 423 9.87 -18.70 20.39
N ALA A 424 9.36 -19.47 19.42
CA ALA A 424 9.58 -19.22 17.99
C ALA A 424 9.03 -17.86 17.48
N LEU A 425 8.23 -17.15 18.29
CA LEU A 425 7.54 -15.91 17.91
C LEU A 425 8.15 -14.64 18.50
N ASP A 426 9.27 -14.75 19.23
CA ASP A 426 9.85 -13.64 20.01
C ASP A 426 8.76 -12.95 20.87
N ALA A 427 8.04 -13.78 21.63
CA ALA A 427 6.72 -13.54 22.21
C ALA A 427 6.55 -12.22 22.97
N VAL A 428 6.20 -11.14 22.25
CA VAL A 428 5.58 -9.94 22.84
C VAL A 428 4.34 -9.47 22.07
N ARG A 429 4.07 -9.93 20.83
CA ARG A 429 2.98 -9.33 20.01
C ARG A 429 1.99 -10.25 19.31
N TYR A 430 2.09 -11.57 19.44
CA TYR A 430 1.13 -12.48 18.80
C TYR A 430 0.29 -13.17 19.84
N SER A 431 -0.98 -12.76 19.92
CA SER A 431 -1.98 -13.30 20.82
C SER A 431 -2.12 -14.82 20.63
N GLY A 432 -1.58 -15.58 21.58
CA GLY A 432 -2.02 -16.94 21.88
C GLY A 432 -1.66 -18.01 20.85
N LEU A 433 -0.72 -18.88 21.22
CA LEU A 433 -0.93 -20.29 20.89
C LEU A 433 -2.32 -20.68 21.43
N PRO A 434 -3.23 -21.20 20.60
CA PRO A 434 -4.51 -21.68 21.09
C PRO A 434 -4.24 -22.87 22.02
N GLN A 435 -5.00 -22.96 23.10
CA GLN A 435 -5.05 -24.12 24.00
C GLN A 435 -5.36 -25.46 23.28
N ARG A 436 -5.58 -25.48 21.96
CA ARG A 436 -5.79 -26.67 21.13
C ARG A 436 -5.20 -26.47 19.72
N LEU A 437 -4.10 -27.16 19.44
CA LEU A 437 -3.76 -27.58 18.07
C LEU A 437 -4.73 -28.69 17.66
N ILE A 438 -5.35 -28.58 16.48
CA ILE A 438 -6.14 -29.68 15.93
C ILE A 438 -5.16 -30.66 15.30
N HIS A 439 -4.81 -31.71 16.03
CA HIS A 439 -4.23 -32.93 15.47
C HIS A 439 -5.39 -33.83 15.06
N GLU A 440 -5.44 -34.30 13.81
CA GLU A 440 -6.37 -35.39 13.48
C GLU A 440 -5.90 -36.76 14.00
N GLU A 441 -4.64 -36.93 14.45
CA GLU A 441 -4.24 -38.12 15.21
C GLU A 441 -3.17 -37.81 16.28
N LEU A 442 -3.61 -37.71 17.54
CA LEU A 442 -2.77 -37.94 18.72
C LEU A 442 -3.48 -38.92 19.66
N GLN A 443 -3.02 -40.19 19.67
CA GLN A 443 -3.26 -41.03 20.84
C GLN A 443 -2.28 -40.63 21.96
N LEU A 444 -2.87 -39.99 22.96
CA LEU A 444 -2.35 -39.38 24.19
C LEU A 444 -1.82 -40.40 25.23
N ALA A 445 -0.89 -41.29 24.89
CA ALA A 445 -0.37 -42.23 25.91
C ALA A 445 0.73 -41.63 26.80
N ASP A 446 1.54 -40.67 26.34
CA ASP A 446 2.79 -40.31 27.05
C ASP A 446 2.88 -38.87 27.61
N ILE A 447 1.80 -38.07 27.59
CA ILE A 447 1.75 -36.75 28.26
C ILE A 447 1.32 -36.92 29.73
N LYS A 448 2.00 -37.79 30.49
CA LYS A 448 1.69 -38.04 31.92
C LYS A 448 2.78 -37.58 32.91
N SER A 449 3.74 -36.76 32.51
CA SER A 449 4.82 -36.36 33.43
C SER A 449 5.17 -34.87 33.50
N LEU A 450 4.36 -33.96 32.94
CA LEU A 450 4.59 -32.53 33.15
C LEU A 450 3.83 -32.02 34.39
N PRO A 451 4.52 -31.43 35.38
CA PRO A 451 3.91 -31.01 36.63
C PRO A 451 2.94 -29.84 36.39
N ALA A 452 1.77 -29.94 37.01
CA ALA A 452 0.76 -28.90 37.03
C ALA A 452 1.33 -27.62 37.67
N ILE A 453 1.37 -26.53 36.90
CA ILE A 453 1.44 -25.17 37.46
C ILE A 453 0.26 -24.39 36.89
N LEU A 454 -0.49 -23.84 37.84
CA LEU A 454 -1.80 -23.22 37.77
C LEU A 454 -1.99 -22.21 36.63
N VAL A 455 -3.14 -22.35 35.98
CA VAL A 455 -3.89 -21.27 35.33
C VAL A 455 -4.55 -20.43 36.43
N HIS A 456 -4.27 -19.13 36.48
CA HIS A 456 -5.20 -18.16 37.07
C HIS A 456 -5.78 -17.32 35.93
N ALA A 457 -7.07 -17.54 35.66
CA ALA A 457 -7.91 -16.67 34.88
C ALA A 457 -8.13 -15.36 35.63
N MET A 458 -8.07 -14.23 34.92
CA MET A 458 -8.85 -13.03 35.27
C MET A 458 -9.46 -12.47 33.99
N GLU A 459 -10.72 -12.86 33.76
CA GLU A 459 -11.71 -11.96 33.19
C GLU A 459 -12.13 -10.98 34.28
N SER A 460 -12.07 -9.68 34.02
CA SER A 460 -13.10 -8.76 34.52
C SER A 460 -13.12 -7.49 33.70
N GLU A 461 -14.30 -7.27 33.12
CA GLU A 461 -14.90 -6.04 32.65
C GLU A 461 -14.43 -4.70 33.27
N ARG A 462 -14.32 -3.70 32.37
CA ARG A 462 -14.82 -2.30 32.44
C ARG A 462 -13.91 -1.12 32.90
N PRO A 463 -14.27 0.13 32.49
CA PRO A 463 -13.37 1.25 32.16
C PRO A 463 -13.33 2.38 33.22
N HIS A 464 -12.68 3.51 32.85
CA HIS A 464 -12.35 4.75 33.60
C HIS A 464 -10.97 4.66 34.29
N GLU A 465 -10.02 5.58 34.14
CA GLU A 465 -10.04 7.03 33.83
C GLU A 465 -9.07 7.42 32.70
#